data_AF-A0AAU0LUU4-F1
#
_entry.id   AF-A0AAU0LUU4-F1
#
_cell.length_a   1.000
_cell.length_b   1.000
_cell.length_c   1.000
_cell.angle_alpha   90.00
_cell.angle_beta   90.00
_cell.angle_gamma   90.00
#
_symmetry.space_group_name_H-M   'P 1'
#
loop_
_entity.id
_entity.type
_entity.pdbx_description
1 polymer ?
#
loop_
_entity_poly.entity_id
_entity_poly.type
_entity_poly.pdbx_seq_one_letter_code
_entity_poly.pdbx_strand_id
1 'polypeptide(L)'
;MNINQLTASKIKDLRTKNGLTAEAVAQALQISRGAYSQLENGHVEITLSRVELLSQIFNVTLGEIIPSSTTYHQSYNHNKGGVNGNHNNNNTKTMNNFFADDENISRVIEVIKDALQNEGK
;
A
#
# COMPACT_ATOMS: atom_id res chain seq x y z
N MET A 1 4.94 -12.21 -4.51
CA MET A 1 4.31 -11.58 -5.69
C MET A 1 5.14 -10.38 -6.08
N ASN A 2 5.32 -10.15 -7.37
CA ASN A 2 5.96 -8.92 -7.87
C ASN A 2 4.96 -7.75 -7.89
N ILE A 3 5.44 -6.54 -8.17
CA ILE A 3 4.59 -5.33 -8.19
C ILE A 3 3.42 -5.47 -9.17
N ASN A 4 3.65 -6.04 -10.36
CA ASN A 4 2.61 -6.23 -11.36
C ASN A 4 1.48 -7.14 -10.85
N GLN A 5 1.82 -8.27 -10.23
CA GLN A 5 0.84 -9.20 -9.63
C GLN A 5 0.05 -8.58 -8.49
N LEU A 6 0.70 -7.78 -7.64
CA LEU A 6 0.03 -7.09 -6.54
C LEU A 6 -0.93 -6.03 -7.07
N THR A 7 -0.51 -5.24 -8.06
CA THR A 7 -1.36 -4.26 -8.75
C THR A 7 -2.55 -4.95 -9.44
N ALA A 8 -2.33 -6.07 -10.13
CA ALA A 8 -3.38 -6.86 -10.76
C ALA A 8 -4.44 -7.34 -9.74
N SER A 9 -3.99 -7.87 -8.60
CA SER A 9 -4.88 -8.26 -7.50
C SER A 9 -5.67 -7.05 -6.98
N LYS A 10 -5.03 -5.89 -6.84
CA LYS A 10 -5.69 -4.68 -6.36
C LYS A 10 -6.75 -4.16 -7.34
N ILE A 11 -6.50 -4.24 -8.64
CA ILE A 11 -7.47 -3.91 -9.70
C ILE A 11 -8.70 -4.81 -9.59
N LYS A 12 -8.51 -6.12 -9.39
CA LYS A 12 -9.60 -7.07 -9.19
C LYS A 12 -10.46 -6.72 -7.96
N ASP A 13 -9.82 -6.36 -6.86
CA ASP A 13 -10.51 -5.97 -5.64
C ASP A 13 -11.33 -4.68 -5.85
N LEU A 14 -10.75 -3.68 -6.51
CA LEU A 14 -11.45 -2.42 -6.83
C LEU A 14 -12.62 -2.65 -7.77
N ARG A 15 -12.45 -3.48 -8.80
CA ARG A 15 -13.52 -3.84 -9.73
C ARG A 15 -14.70 -4.49 -8.99
N THR A 16 -14.43 -5.47 -8.13
CA THR A 16 -15.48 -6.19 -7.39
C THR A 16 -16.19 -5.29 -6.37
N LYS A 17 -15.45 -4.42 -5.68
CA LYS A 17 -16.03 -3.41 -4.76
C LYS A 17 -16.97 -2.43 -5.46
N ASN A 18 -16.67 -2.07 -6.71
CA ASN A 18 -17.53 -1.22 -7.53
C ASN A 18 -18.68 -1.99 -8.20
N GLY A 19 -18.82 -3.30 -7.98
CA GLY A 19 -19.87 -4.12 -8.60
C GLY A 19 -19.72 -4.26 -10.13
N LEU A 20 -18.53 -3.98 -10.68
CA LEU A 20 -18.29 -3.97 -12.12
C LEU A 20 -17.93 -5.37 -12.63
N THR A 21 -18.44 -5.71 -13.82
CA THR A 21 -18.02 -6.92 -14.53
C THR A 21 -16.68 -6.70 -15.22
N ALA A 22 -15.93 -7.78 -15.47
CA ALA A 22 -14.69 -7.69 -16.25
C ALA A 22 -14.95 -7.14 -17.67
N GLU A 23 -16.12 -7.43 -18.24
CA GLU A 23 -16.55 -6.91 -19.55
C GLU A 23 -16.73 -5.38 -19.51
N ALA A 24 -17.39 -4.85 -18.48
CA ALA A 24 -17.63 -3.42 -18.34
C ALA A 24 -16.31 -2.62 -18.25
N VAL A 25 -15.35 -3.11 -17.46
CA VAL A 25 -14.03 -2.45 -17.35
C VAL A 25 -13.23 -2.59 -18.66
N ALA A 26 -13.29 -3.74 -19.32
CA ALA A 26 -12.65 -3.94 -20.62
C ALA A 26 -13.18 -2.94 -21.67
N GLN A 27 -14.50 -2.74 -21.73
CA GLN A 27 -15.15 -1.77 -22.60
C GLN A 27 -14.72 -0.34 -22.28
N ALA A 28 -14.70 0.06 -21.01
CA ALA A 28 -14.23 1.38 -20.59
C ALA A 28 -12.76 1.63 -20.95
N LEU A 29 -11.92 0.58 -20.89
CA LEU A 29 -10.52 0.61 -21.30
C LEU A 29 -10.31 0.47 -22.81
N GLN A 30 -11.37 0.26 -23.59
CA GLN A 30 -11.31 0.01 -25.03
C GLN A 30 -10.38 -1.16 -25.40
N ILE A 31 -10.47 -2.25 -24.64
CA ILE A 31 -9.72 -3.50 -24.89
C ILE A 31 -10.67 -4.69 -24.91
N SER A 32 -10.20 -5.82 -25.43
CA SER A 32 -10.96 -7.06 -25.36
C SER A 32 -11.08 -7.56 -23.91
N ARG A 33 -12.17 -8.26 -23.60
CA ARG A 33 -12.36 -8.95 -22.32
C ARG A 33 -11.20 -9.88 -21.98
N GLY A 34 -10.66 -10.58 -22.99
CA GLY A 34 -9.51 -11.46 -22.82
C GLY A 34 -8.25 -10.69 -22.41
N ALA A 35 -7.97 -9.55 -23.05
CA ALA A 35 -6.85 -8.69 -22.67
C ALA A 35 -7.01 -8.16 -21.24
N TYR A 36 -8.21 -7.73 -20.86
CA TYR A 36 -8.49 -7.32 -19.49
C TYR A 36 -8.30 -8.47 -18.49
N SER A 37 -8.75 -9.68 -18.82
CA SER A 37 -8.55 -10.87 -17.97
C SER A 37 -7.07 -11.17 -17.77
N GLN A 38 -6.25 -11.07 -18.83
CA GLN A 38 -4.81 -11.25 -18.70
C GLN A 38 -4.18 -10.17 -17.80
N LEU A 39 -4.65 -8.93 -17.92
CA LEU A 39 -4.21 -7.79 -17.09
C LEU A 39 -4.58 -8.00 -15.62
N GLU A 40 -5.84 -8.31 -15.33
CA GLU A 40 -6.35 -8.50 -13.97
C GLU A 40 -5.75 -9.73 -13.26
N ASN A 41 -5.26 -10.72 -14.02
CA ASN A 41 -4.54 -11.87 -13.49
C ASN A 41 -3.01 -11.69 -13.46
N GLY A 42 -2.49 -10.52 -13.90
CA GLY A 42 -1.07 -10.21 -13.88
C GLY A 42 -0.22 -10.95 -14.92
N HIS A 43 -0.85 -11.50 -15.97
CA HIS A 43 -0.16 -12.18 -17.09
C HIS A 43 0.44 -11.20 -18.10
N VAL A 44 -0.01 -9.94 -18.08
CA VAL A 44 0.57 -8.85 -18.87
C VAL A 44 0.98 -7.71 -17.96
N GLU A 45 1.99 -6.95 -18.39
CA GLU A 45 2.48 -5.81 -17.63
C GLU A 45 1.44 -4.68 -17.62
N ILE A 46 1.14 -4.16 -16.43
CA ILE A 46 0.23 -3.04 -16.24
C ILE A 46 1.02 -1.74 -16.40
N THR A 47 0.73 -1.02 -17.48
CA THR A 47 1.38 0.27 -17.74
C THR A 47 0.78 1.39 -16.88
N LEU A 48 1.56 2.45 -16.63
CA LEU A 48 1.07 3.62 -15.88
C LEU A 48 -0.17 4.25 -16.52
N SER A 49 -0.23 4.33 -17.86
CA SER A 49 -1.40 4.83 -18.59
C SER A 49 -2.66 3.99 -18.32
N ARG A 50 -2.52 2.67 -18.11
CA ARG A 50 -3.66 1.82 -17.72
C ARG A 50 -4.08 2.07 -16.28
N VAL A 51 -3.12 2.29 -15.38
CA VAL A 51 -3.41 2.66 -13.98
C VAL A 51 -4.18 3.97 -13.94
N GLU A 52 -3.80 4.97 -14.73
CA GLU A 52 -4.50 6.27 -14.81
C GLU A 52 -5.96 6.12 -15.27
N LEU A 53 -6.21 5.34 -16.32
CA LEU A 53 -7.58 5.09 -16.77
C LEU A 53 -8.39 4.31 -15.73
N LEU A 54 -7.78 3.30 -15.10
CA LEU A 54 -8.43 2.52 -14.05
C LEU A 54 -8.74 3.37 -12.81
N SER A 55 -7.89 4.35 -12.48
CA SER A 55 -8.13 5.25 -11.35
C SER A 55 -9.34 6.14 -11.59
N GLN A 56 -9.56 6.57 -12.83
CA GLN A 56 -10.78 7.28 -13.23
C GLN A 56 -12.01 6.37 -13.18
N ILE A 57 -11.91 5.14 -13.69
CA ILE A 57 -13.03 4.17 -13.69
C ILE A 57 -13.47 3.82 -12.27
N PHE A 58 -12.51 3.60 -11.36
CA PHE A 58 -12.80 3.22 -9.97
C PHE A 58 -12.95 4.41 -9.02
N ASN A 59 -12.73 5.63 -9.50
CA ASN A 59 -12.74 6.86 -8.71
C ASN A 59 -11.82 6.80 -7.48
N VAL A 60 -10.56 6.43 -7.69
CA VAL A 60 -9.50 6.32 -6.67
C VAL A 60 -8.22 7.01 -7.12
N THR A 61 -7.26 7.18 -6.22
CA THR A 61 -5.92 7.68 -6.54
C THR A 61 -5.02 6.58 -7.14
N LEU A 62 -3.96 6.96 -7.87
CA LEU A 62 -3.00 5.99 -8.42
C LEU A 62 -2.33 5.14 -7.33
N GLY A 63 -2.04 5.74 -6.18
CA GLY A 63 -1.44 5.07 -5.02
C GLY A 63 -2.35 4.05 -4.35
N GLU A 64 -3.66 4.12 -4.59
CA GLU A 64 -4.59 3.07 -4.15
C GLU A 64 -4.60 1.87 -5.09
N ILE A 65 -4.14 2.00 -6.34
CA ILE A 65 -4.04 0.90 -7.30
C ILE A 65 -2.67 0.25 -7.22
N ILE A 66 -1.61 1.06 -7.10
CA ILE A 66 -0.22 0.60 -7.04
C ILE A 66 0.17 0.37 -5.56
N PRO A 67 0.36 -0.89 -5.14
CA PRO A 67 0.77 -1.17 -3.77
C PRO A 67 2.20 -0.66 -3.54
N SER A 68 2.43 -0.03 -2.38
CA SER A 68 3.79 0.34 -1.99
C SER A 68 4.63 -0.92 -1.78
N SER A 69 5.80 -0.98 -2.42
CA SER A 69 6.78 -2.07 -2.25
C SER A 69 7.34 -2.15 -0.83
N THR A 70 7.20 -1.08 -0.06
CA THR A 70 7.30 -1.10 1.39
C THR A 70 6.02 -1.71 1.95
N THR A 71 6.14 -2.95 2.44
CA THR A 71 5.20 -3.62 3.33
C THR A 71 4.38 -2.59 4.10
N TYR A 72 3.10 -2.47 3.77
CA TYR A 72 2.14 -1.76 4.60
C TYR A 72 2.26 -2.37 6.00
N HIS A 73 2.85 -1.62 6.94
CA HIS A 73 2.52 -1.79 8.34
C HIS A 73 1.04 -1.45 8.43
N GLN A 74 0.20 -2.48 8.40
CA GLN A 74 -1.15 -2.35 8.90
C GLN A 74 -0.99 -1.90 10.36
N SER A 75 -1.19 -0.62 10.62
CA SER A 75 -1.47 -0.13 11.96
C SER A 75 -2.78 -0.79 12.37
N TYR A 76 -2.67 -1.97 12.98
CA TYR A 76 -3.77 -2.62 13.67
C TYR A 76 -4.09 -1.78 14.90
N ASN A 77 -4.87 -0.73 14.68
CA ASN A 77 -5.51 -0.02 15.77
C ASN A 77 -6.65 -0.90 16.31
N HIS A 78 -6.40 -1.41 17.53
CA HIS A 78 -7.38 -1.77 18.55
C HIS A 78 -8.63 -2.55 18.11
N ASN A 79 -8.63 -3.87 18.33
CA ASN A 79 -9.54 -4.48 19.32
C ASN A 79 -9.23 -5.97 19.58
N LYS A 80 -8.72 -6.20 20.81
CA LYS A 80 -8.86 -7.35 21.72
C LYS A 80 -9.08 -8.77 21.15
N GLY A 81 -8.06 -9.62 21.36
CA GLY A 81 -8.24 -11.06 21.59
C GLY A 81 -7.39 -11.95 20.69
N GLY A 82 -6.33 -12.54 21.24
CA GLY A 82 -5.58 -13.62 20.57
C GLY A 82 -4.09 -13.65 20.92
N VAL A 83 -3.75 -14.34 22.00
CA VAL A 83 -2.37 -14.71 22.35
C VAL A 83 -1.98 -15.93 21.52
N ASN A 84 -0.91 -15.87 20.71
CA ASN A 84 0.12 -16.93 20.58
C ASN A 84 1.15 -16.60 19.46
N GLY A 85 2.45 -16.66 19.77
CA GLY A 85 3.47 -16.58 18.72
C GLY A 85 4.91 -16.34 19.20
N ASN A 86 5.54 -17.40 19.65
CA ASN A 86 6.89 -17.52 20.22
C ASN A 86 8.04 -17.14 19.24
N HIS A 87 8.94 -16.24 19.69
CA HIS A 87 10.39 -16.04 19.40
C HIS A 87 10.99 -16.25 17.98
N ASN A 88 11.76 -15.26 17.48
CA ASN A 88 13.23 -15.39 17.37
C ASN A 88 13.93 -14.04 17.11
N ASN A 89 15.01 -13.81 17.84
CA ASN A 89 15.79 -12.58 17.88
C ASN A 89 17.03 -12.77 17.00
N ASN A 90 17.26 -11.93 15.99
CA ASN A 90 18.58 -11.68 15.37
C ASN A 90 18.56 -10.42 14.48
N ASN A 91 18.94 -9.29 15.07
CA ASN A 91 19.60 -8.14 14.44
C ASN A 91 19.14 -7.70 13.04
N THR A 92 17.84 -7.48 12.84
CA THR A 92 17.41 -6.45 11.89
C THR A 92 17.06 -5.20 12.69
N LYS A 93 18.09 -4.49 13.17
CA LYS A 93 17.99 -3.03 13.33
C LYS A 93 17.86 -2.45 11.92
N THR A 94 16.71 -2.68 11.28
CA THR A 94 16.26 -1.85 10.19
C THR A 94 16.17 -0.44 10.77
N MET A 95 16.83 0.51 10.11
CA MET A 95 16.83 1.94 10.44
C MET A 95 15.43 2.57 10.50
N ASN A 96 14.38 1.77 10.30
CA ASN A 96 12.98 2.17 10.19
C ASN A 96 12.25 2.23 11.54
N ASN A 97 12.89 1.84 12.66
CA ASN A 97 12.29 1.93 14.00
C ASN A 97 12.58 3.23 14.75
N PHE A 98 13.25 4.22 14.13
CA PHE A 98 13.57 5.48 14.80
C PHE A 98 12.31 6.28 15.22
N PHE A 99 11.18 6.05 14.54
CA PHE A 99 9.89 6.70 14.79
C PHE A 99 8.76 5.73 15.18
N ALA A 100 9.07 4.44 15.43
CA ALA A 100 8.05 3.42 15.70
C ALA A 100 7.90 3.07 17.19
N ASP A 101 8.89 3.40 18.01
CA ASP A 101 8.88 3.15 19.44
C ASP A 101 8.59 4.47 20.19
N ASP A 102 7.57 4.48 21.05
CA ASP A 102 7.15 5.66 21.84
C ASP A 102 8.30 6.25 22.68
N GLU A 103 9.23 5.39 23.12
CA GLU A 103 10.44 5.80 23.83
C GLU A 103 11.41 6.59 22.93
N ASN A 104 11.61 6.16 21.68
CA ASN A 104 12.48 6.85 20.73
C ASN A 104 11.83 8.16 20.23
N ILE A 105 10.51 8.18 20.03
CA ILE A 105 9.76 9.40 19.71
C ILE A 105 9.91 10.42 20.84
N SER A 106 9.81 9.98 22.10
CA SER A 106 9.94 10.87 23.26
C SER A 106 11.31 11.52 23.34
N ARG A 107 12.38 10.75 23.08
CA ARG A 107 13.76 11.26 23.05
C ARG A 107 14.00 12.24 21.90
N VAL A 108 13.42 12.00 20.72
CA VAL A 108 13.52 12.94 19.58
C VAL A 108 12.78 14.24 19.85
N ILE A 109 11.59 14.17 20.46
CA ILE A 109 10.84 15.36 20.87
C ILE A 109 11.65 16.20 21.85
N GLU A 110 12.37 15.58 22.78
CA GLU A 110 13.23 16.27 23.74
C GLU A 110 14.38 17.00 23.04
N VAL A 111 15.09 16.32 22.12
CA VAL A 111 16.18 16.93 21.34
C VAL A 111 15.69 18.11 20.48
N ILE A 112 14.51 17.98 19.86
CA ILE A 112 13.91 19.04 19.05
C ILE A 112 13.51 20.22 19.94
N LYS A 113 12.94 19.97 21.12
CA LYS A 113 12.60 21.03 22.09
C LYS A 113 13.83 21.79 22.55
N ASP A 114 14.93 21.09 22.84
CA ASP A 114 16.18 21.72 23.25
C ASP A 114 16.81 22.56 22.13
N ALA A 115 16.77 22.06 20.89
CA ALA A 115 17.26 22.80 19.73
C ALA A 115 16.45 24.08 19.49
N LEU A 116 15.12 24.02 19.61
CA LEU A 116 14.22 25.17 19.43
C LEU A 116 14.29 26.18 20.60
N GLN A 117 14.65 25.74 21.81
CA GLN A 117 14.79 26.62 22.97
C GLN A 117 16.16 27.32 23.03
N ASN A 118 17.19 26.77 22.38
CA ASN A 118 18.55 27.32 22.37
C ASN A 118 18.82 28.33 21.24
N GLU A 119 17.89 28.60 20.32
CA GLU A 119 18.06 29.65 19.30
C GLU A 119 17.92 31.09 19.86
N GLY A 120 17.86 31.26 21.19
CA GLY A 120 17.65 32.53 21.88
C GLY A 120 18.73 32.95 22.89
N LYS A 121 19.97 32.46 22.79
CA LYS A 121 21.11 32.96 23.59
C LYS A 121 22.32 33.30 22.73
#